data_AF-A0A426ZYU4-F1
#
_entry.id   AF-A0A426ZYU4-F1
#
_cell.length_a   1.000
_cell.length_b   1.000
_cell.length_c   1.000
_cell.angle_alpha   90.00
_cell.angle_beta   90.00
_cell.angle_gamma   90.00
#
_symmetry.space_group_name_H-M   'P 1'
#
loop_
_entity.id
_entity.type
_entity.pdbx_description
1 polymer ?
#
loop_
_entity_poly.entity_id
_entity_poly.type
_entity_poly.pdbx_seq_one_letter_code
_entity_poly.pdbx_strand_id
1 'polypeptide(L)'
;GEREREREMVRAVFIALCLVLGLSGVRAEDPYLFFTWNVTYGTIAPLGVPQQGILINGQFPGPNINSTSNNNIVINVFNNLDQPFLLSWNGIQQRKNSWQDGLAGTNCPIQPGKNFTYHFQVKDQIGSFFYFPSLGMHKAAGGFGGLRINSRLLIPVPFDPPADDYTVLIGDWYAKDHKALAGILDAGRSIGLPDGVIINGKTGKDRTGKDGKPLFVMEAGKVYRYRICNTGIRASLNFRIQGHSMELVETDGSHTMQNLYDSLDVHVGQCYSVLVTANQAPGDYYLVASTRFMKKELTATGIVRYAGSKVPPSAVLPKAPTGWAWSLNQWRSFRWNLTASAARPNPQGSYHYGSIDITRTIKFANSRAVVGGKSRFALNGVSHVDVDTPLKHLEYFGVADKFFKYNLTGDEPRASSDPVTLAPNVITVEFRTFVEVIFENPEKQPQFYHLDGYSFFPAGYFISLLCNSYLLAHGSDLTRHLLIMGSRMGPGKWTPESRKRYNLLDAVSRHAIQVYPKSWTAIMLTFDNAGMWNLRSELWERRYLGQQLYISVQSPARSLRDEYNLPDTVLLCGAVATLPKPPPYT
;
A
#
# COMPACT_ATOMS: atom_id res chain seq x y z
N GLY A 1 -62.40 18.73 37.62
CA GLY A 1 -61.90 20.11 37.70
C GLY A 1 -60.38 20.13 37.80
N GLU A 2 -59.83 20.25 39.00
CA GLU A 2 -58.39 20.47 39.22
C GLU A 2 -57.52 19.23 38.92
N ARG A 3 -57.94 18.04 39.38
CA ARG A 3 -57.29 16.75 39.08
C ARG A 3 -57.26 16.36 37.58
N GLU A 4 -58.16 16.94 36.80
CA GLU A 4 -58.26 16.65 35.36
C GLU A 4 -57.27 17.53 34.58
N ARG A 5 -57.11 18.80 34.98
CA ARG A 5 -56.07 19.69 34.47
C ARG A 5 -54.66 19.20 34.77
N GLU A 6 -54.42 18.64 35.96
CA GLU A 6 -53.13 18.02 36.29
C GLU A 6 -52.80 16.85 35.35
N ARG A 7 -53.78 15.98 35.05
CA ARG A 7 -53.57 14.85 34.12
C ARG A 7 -53.29 15.31 32.70
N GLU A 8 -53.97 16.35 32.23
CA GLU A 8 -53.71 16.93 30.91
C GLU A 8 -52.34 17.61 30.85
N MET A 9 -51.94 18.33 31.91
CA MET A 9 -50.63 18.95 32.01
C MET A 9 -49.50 17.91 32.02
N VAL A 10 -49.66 16.82 32.78
CA VAL A 10 -48.68 15.72 32.79
C VAL A 10 -48.59 15.04 31.43
N ARG A 11 -49.72 14.82 30.73
CA ARG A 11 -49.73 14.28 29.36
C ARG A 11 -49.04 15.22 28.37
N ALA A 12 -49.33 16.52 28.45
CA ALA A 12 -48.71 17.52 27.58
C ALA A 12 -47.19 17.61 27.81
N VAL A 13 -46.74 17.59 29.07
CA VAL A 13 -45.32 17.55 29.42
C VAL A 13 -44.66 16.27 28.92
N PHE A 14 -45.31 15.11 29.07
CA PHE A 14 -44.78 13.84 28.59
C PHE A 14 -44.68 13.79 27.05
N ILE A 15 -45.69 14.28 26.33
CA ILE A 15 -45.67 14.40 24.86
C ILE A 15 -44.57 15.37 24.42
N ALA A 16 -44.43 16.52 25.07
CA ALA A 16 -43.36 17.47 24.79
C ALA A 16 -41.97 16.86 25.05
N LEU A 17 -41.81 16.09 26.14
CA LEU A 17 -40.56 15.37 26.44
C LEU A 17 -40.25 14.31 25.36
N CYS A 18 -41.24 13.53 24.93
CA CYS A 18 -41.09 12.55 23.85
C CYS A 18 -40.77 13.21 22.50
N LEU A 19 -41.35 14.38 22.20
CA LEU A 19 -41.03 15.15 21.00
C LEU A 19 -39.62 15.74 21.06
N VAL A 20 -39.17 16.25 22.22
CA VAL A 20 -37.80 16.73 22.43
C VAL A 20 -36.80 15.57 22.32
N LEU A 21 -37.11 14.41 22.88
CA LEU A 21 -36.30 13.19 22.76
C LEU A 21 -36.29 12.62 21.33
N GLY A 22 -37.40 12.75 20.59
CA GLY A 22 -37.51 12.36 19.18
C GLY A 22 -36.78 13.31 18.22
N LEU A 23 -36.63 14.59 18.59
CA LEU A 23 -35.84 15.59 17.86
C LEU A 23 -34.33 15.43 18.09
N SER A 24 -33.93 14.84 19.22
CA SER A 24 -32.55 14.36 19.44
C SER A 24 -32.31 13.01 18.77
N GLY A 25 -32.62 12.91 17.48
CA GLY A 25 -32.13 11.82 16.64
C GLY A 25 -30.62 11.94 16.55
N VAL A 26 -29.90 11.32 17.49
CA VAL A 26 -28.45 11.16 17.40
C VAL A 26 -28.19 10.41 16.09
N ARG A 27 -27.63 11.10 15.08
CA ARG A 27 -27.04 10.42 13.92
C ARG A 27 -25.83 9.65 14.44
N ALA A 28 -26.06 8.40 14.83
CA ALA A 28 -25.05 7.48 15.35
C ALA A 28 -24.12 6.93 14.25
N GLU A 29 -23.80 7.75 13.26
CA GLU A 29 -23.00 7.37 12.11
C GLU A 29 -21.64 8.06 12.15
N ASP A 30 -20.61 7.35 11.67
CA ASP A 30 -19.26 7.90 11.64
C ASP A 30 -19.13 9.06 10.63
N PRO A 31 -18.22 10.03 10.85
CA PRO A 31 -18.09 11.22 10.01
C PRO A 31 -17.79 10.93 8.54
N TYR A 32 -18.33 11.77 7.65
CA TYR A 32 -18.12 11.69 6.20
C TYR A 32 -17.15 12.76 5.70
N LEU A 33 -16.26 12.36 4.78
CA LEU A 33 -15.38 13.23 4.02
C LEU A 33 -15.75 13.16 2.54
N PHE A 34 -16.20 14.29 2.00
CA PHE A 34 -16.63 14.39 0.60
C PHE A 34 -15.57 15.09 -0.24
N PHE A 35 -15.25 14.49 -1.39
CA PHE A 35 -14.32 15.04 -2.36
C PHE A 35 -14.93 14.97 -3.76
N THR A 36 -14.64 16.00 -4.56
CA THR A 36 -14.91 16.01 -6.00
C THR A 36 -13.60 16.17 -6.74
N TRP A 37 -13.27 15.20 -7.57
CA TRP A 37 -11.98 15.10 -8.26
C TRP A 37 -12.18 15.14 -9.77
N ASN A 38 -11.63 16.17 -10.40
CA ASN A 38 -11.53 16.30 -11.85
C ASN A 38 -10.18 15.76 -12.30
N VAL A 39 -10.20 14.63 -12.99
CA VAL A 39 -9.00 13.99 -13.54
C VAL A 39 -8.79 14.49 -14.94
N THR A 40 -7.64 15.13 -15.20
CA THR A 40 -7.34 15.81 -16.47
C THR A 40 -5.91 15.54 -16.89
N TYR A 41 -5.63 15.66 -18.18
CA TYR A 41 -4.25 15.84 -18.62
C TYR A 41 -3.81 17.29 -18.39
N GLY A 42 -2.56 17.47 -18.00
CA GLY A 42 -1.93 18.78 -17.93
C GLY A 42 -0.41 18.69 -18.03
N THR A 43 0.25 19.85 -18.11
CA THR A 43 1.70 19.92 -18.22
C THR A 43 2.35 19.86 -16.84
N ILE A 44 3.19 18.87 -16.61
CA ILE A 44 4.04 18.73 -15.42
C ILE A 44 5.51 18.73 -15.82
N ALA A 45 6.41 18.96 -14.86
CA ALA A 45 7.86 18.98 -15.15
C ALA A 45 8.70 18.31 -14.06
N PRO A 46 8.52 17.00 -13.79
CA PRO A 46 9.07 16.39 -12.57
C PRO A 46 10.59 16.28 -12.60
N LEU A 47 11.16 16.08 -13.79
CA LEU A 47 12.61 16.10 -14.05
C LEU A 47 13.08 17.41 -14.72
N GLY A 48 12.32 18.49 -14.55
CA GLY A 48 12.60 19.78 -15.17
C GLY A 48 12.15 19.89 -16.62
N VAL A 49 11.93 18.81 -17.37
CA VAL A 49 11.40 18.90 -18.75
C VAL A 49 9.86 18.88 -18.73
N PRO A 50 9.16 19.81 -19.40
CA PRO A 50 7.70 19.75 -19.50
C PRO A 50 7.25 18.49 -20.25
N GLN A 51 6.30 17.77 -19.68
CA GLN A 51 5.65 16.60 -20.28
C GLN A 51 4.18 16.55 -19.88
N GLN A 52 3.36 15.81 -20.64
CA GLN A 52 1.98 15.54 -20.26
C GLN A 52 1.94 14.62 -19.05
N GLY A 53 1.13 14.96 -18.05
CA GLY A 53 0.85 14.17 -16.86
C GLY A 53 -0.63 14.14 -16.53
N ILE A 54 -1.01 13.25 -15.61
CA ILE A 54 -2.36 13.15 -15.08
C ILE A 54 -2.43 13.97 -13.80
N LEU A 55 -3.33 14.95 -13.79
CA LEU A 55 -3.61 15.86 -12.69
C LEU A 55 -4.94 15.52 -12.05
N ILE A 56 -5.04 15.70 -10.73
CA ILE A 56 -6.30 15.68 -10.00
C ILE A 56 -6.56 17.09 -9.47
N ASN A 57 -7.67 17.70 -9.89
CA ASN A 57 -7.99 19.10 -9.58
C ASN A 57 -6.84 20.06 -9.92
N GLY A 58 -6.16 19.82 -11.05
CA GLY A 58 -5.02 20.62 -11.53
C GLY A 58 -3.72 20.42 -10.73
N GLN A 59 -3.64 19.44 -9.83
CA GLN A 59 -2.48 19.21 -8.96
C GLN A 59 -1.71 17.94 -9.34
N PHE A 60 -0.38 18.03 -9.25
CA PHE A 60 0.54 16.89 -9.22
C PHE A 60 1.65 17.12 -8.18
N PRO A 61 1.86 16.19 -7.23
CA PRO A 61 1.00 15.04 -6.93
C PRO A 61 -0.46 15.44 -6.61
N GLY A 62 -1.37 14.47 -6.64
CA GLY A 62 -2.78 14.70 -6.33
C GLY A 62 -3.01 15.15 -4.88
N PRO A 63 -4.21 15.70 -4.57
CA PRO A 63 -4.54 16.21 -3.24
C PRO A 63 -4.44 15.13 -2.16
N ASN A 64 -3.92 15.49 -0.99
CA ASN A 64 -3.81 14.56 0.13
C ASN A 64 -5.18 14.34 0.80
N ILE A 65 -5.59 13.09 0.96
CA ILE A 65 -6.74 12.75 1.80
C ILE A 65 -6.26 12.72 3.25
N ASN A 66 -6.84 13.58 4.10
CA ASN A 66 -6.60 13.59 5.53
C ASN A 66 -7.83 13.03 6.26
N SER A 67 -7.78 11.75 6.61
CA SER A 67 -8.87 11.04 7.27
C SER A 67 -8.52 10.70 8.71
N THR A 68 -9.53 10.41 9.51
CA THR A 68 -9.40 9.78 10.83
C THR A 68 -10.00 8.37 10.74
N SER A 69 -9.51 7.45 11.57
CA SER A 69 -10.06 6.10 11.67
C SER A 69 -11.59 6.15 11.84
N ASN A 70 -12.26 5.19 11.19
CA ASN A 70 -13.70 5.00 11.03
C ASN A 70 -14.42 6.07 10.19
N ASN A 71 -13.76 7.09 9.64
CA ASN A 71 -14.47 8.00 8.73
C ASN A 71 -14.94 7.28 7.45
N ASN A 72 -16.06 7.72 6.91
CA ASN A 72 -16.53 7.41 5.57
C ASN A 72 -15.88 8.38 4.57
N ILE A 73 -15.32 7.85 3.50
CA ILE A 73 -14.69 8.60 2.41
C ILE A 73 -15.57 8.44 1.17
N VAL A 74 -16.01 9.57 0.63
CA VAL A 74 -16.85 9.65 -0.57
C VAL A 74 -16.16 10.53 -1.60
N ILE A 75 -15.73 9.94 -2.72
CA ILE A 75 -14.93 10.63 -3.74
C ILE A 75 -15.63 10.47 -5.09
N ASN A 76 -16.21 11.57 -5.59
CA ASN A 76 -16.77 11.61 -6.93
C ASN A 76 -15.67 11.97 -7.94
N VAL A 77 -15.33 11.01 -8.80
CA VAL A 77 -14.23 11.12 -9.77
C VAL A 77 -14.80 11.36 -11.16
N PHE A 78 -14.55 12.53 -11.72
CA PHE A 78 -14.85 12.87 -13.10
C PHE A 78 -13.65 12.56 -13.99
N ASN A 79 -13.83 11.66 -14.96
CA ASN A 79 -12.80 11.30 -15.92
C ASN A 79 -12.87 12.24 -17.14
N ASN A 80 -11.97 13.23 -17.19
CA ASN A 80 -11.81 14.12 -18.34
C ASN A 80 -10.58 13.75 -19.20
N LEU A 81 -10.09 12.51 -19.08
CA LEU A 81 -9.07 11.96 -19.97
C LEU A 81 -9.72 11.42 -21.26
N ASP A 82 -8.90 11.13 -22.26
CA ASP A 82 -9.30 10.43 -23.49
C ASP A 82 -9.21 8.90 -23.38
N GLN A 83 -9.01 8.37 -22.17
CA GLN A 83 -8.89 6.94 -21.87
C GLN A 83 -9.77 6.55 -20.68
N PRO A 84 -10.25 5.30 -20.60
CA PRO A 84 -10.91 4.79 -19.39
C PRO A 84 -10.01 4.91 -18.17
N PHE A 85 -10.58 5.21 -17.01
CA PHE A 85 -9.83 5.53 -15.79
C PHE A 85 -10.37 4.80 -14.57
N LEU A 86 -9.48 4.40 -13.65
CA LEU A 86 -9.80 3.89 -12.32
C LEU A 86 -8.72 4.34 -11.33
N LEU A 87 -9.13 4.52 -10.08
CA LEU A 87 -8.24 4.74 -8.94
C LEU A 87 -8.30 3.56 -7.99
N SER A 88 -7.14 3.16 -7.47
CA SER A 88 -7.02 2.18 -6.41
C SER A 88 -6.34 2.79 -5.17
N TRP A 89 -6.60 2.19 -4.01
CA TRP A 89 -6.30 2.73 -2.68
C TRP A 89 -5.28 1.84 -1.99
N ASN A 90 -3.99 2.08 -2.22
CA ASN A 90 -2.92 1.19 -1.77
C ASN A 90 -2.96 0.98 -0.25
N GLY A 91 -3.21 -0.26 0.17
CA GLY A 91 -3.25 -0.66 1.58
C GLY A 91 -4.56 -0.38 2.32
N ILE A 92 -5.58 0.20 1.67
CA ILE A 92 -6.92 0.28 2.26
C ILE A 92 -7.59 -1.10 2.16
N GLN A 93 -8.02 -1.63 3.30
CA GLN A 93 -8.55 -3.00 3.41
C GLN A 93 -9.93 -3.15 2.77
N GLN A 94 -10.64 -2.04 2.52
CA GLN A 94 -11.96 -2.08 1.88
C GLN A 94 -12.90 -3.13 2.49
N ARG A 95 -12.94 -3.23 3.83
CA ARG A 95 -13.59 -4.36 4.53
C ARG A 95 -15.01 -4.57 4.01
N LYS A 96 -15.26 -5.80 3.51
CA LYS A 96 -16.53 -6.26 2.91
C LYS A 96 -16.91 -5.60 1.59
N ASN A 97 -16.04 -4.79 1.01
CA ASN A 97 -16.39 -3.83 -0.05
C ASN A 97 -15.36 -3.77 -1.18
N SER A 98 -15.02 -4.93 -1.77
CA SER A 98 -14.18 -4.98 -2.98
C SER A 98 -14.80 -4.29 -4.20
N TRP A 99 -16.06 -3.84 -4.12
CA TRP A 99 -16.69 -2.96 -5.12
C TRP A 99 -16.04 -1.57 -5.21
N GLN A 100 -15.20 -1.20 -4.25
CA GLN A 100 -14.55 0.12 -4.16
C GLN A 100 -13.03 0.05 -4.34
N ASP A 101 -12.52 -1.14 -4.65
CA ASP A 101 -11.09 -1.44 -4.78
C ASP A 101 -10.46 -0.72 -5.99
N GLY A 102 -11.21 -0.62 -7.10
CA GLY A 102 -10.85 0.20 -8.24
C GLY A 102 -9.77 -0.39 -9.13
N LEU A 103 -9.83 -1.72 -9.35
CA LEU A 103 -9.00 -2.44 -10.31
C LEU A 103 -9.84 -2.98 -11.48
N ALA A 104 -9.19 -3.33 -12.58
CA ALA A 104 -9.87 -3.86 -13.77
C ALA A 104 -10.67 -5.15 -13.51
N GLY A 105 -10.21 -5.99 -12.57
CA GLY A 105 -10.93 -7.21 -12.18
C GLY A 105 -12.05 -6.99 -11.17
N THR A 106 -12.12 -5.84 -10.51
CA THR A 106 -13.12 -5.51 -9.48
C THR A 106 -14.15 -4.48 -9.95
N ASN A 107 -13.77 -3.54 -10.82
CA ASN A 107 -14.56 -2.37 -11.22
C ASN A 107 -14.58 -2.18 -12.74
N CYS A 108 -15.75 -1.81 -13.26
CA CYS A 108 -15.84 -1.29 -14.62
C CYS A 108 -15.15 0.09 -14.71
N PRO A 109 -14.27 0.32 -15.70
CA PRO A 109 -13.60 1.61 -15.86
C PRO A 109 -14.55 2.79 -16.07
N ILE A 110 -14.21 3.93 -15.47
CA ILE A 110 -14.90 5.20 -15.69
C ILE A 110 -14.57 5.66 -17.11
N GLN A 111 -15.56 5.67 -18.00
CA GLN A 111 -15.35 6.07 -19.40
C GLN A 111 -15.06 7.57 -19.53
N PRO A 112 -14.39 8.01 -20.61
CA PRO A 112 -14.21 9.44 -20.91
C PRO A 112 -15.51 10.24 -20.81
N GLY A 113 -15.46 11.39 -20.13
CA GLY A 113 -16.61 12.27 -19.91
C GLY A 113 -17.65 11.74 -18.92
N LYS A 114 -17.39 10.61 -18.24
CA LYS A 114 -18.25 10.03 -17.20
C LYS A 114 -17.63 10.21 -15.82
N ASN A 115 -18.40 9.87 -14.79
CA ASN A 115 -17.95 9.88 -13.41
C ASN A 115 -18.32 8.59 -12.69
N PHE A 116 -17.70 8.39 -11.53
CA PHE A 116 -18.04 7.35 -10.58
C PHE A 116 -17.70 7.84 -9.17
N THR A 117 -18.56 7.50 -8.21
CA THR A 117 -18.36 7.86 -6.81
C THR A 117 -17.86 6.64 -6.05
N TYR A 118 -16.61 6.69 -5.60
CA TYR A 118 -16.09 5.74 -4.64
C TYR A 118 -16.64 6.07 -3.25
N HIS A 119 -17.12 5.05 -2.53
CA HIS A 119 -17.66 5.20 -1.18
C HIS A 119 -17.22 4.04 -0.29
N PHE A 120 -16.32 4.33 0.65
CA PHE A 120 -15.80 3.33 1.59
C PHE A 120 -15.47 3.91 2.95
N GLN A 121 -15.44 3.06 3.97
CA GLN A 121 -15.07 3.43 5.33
C GLN A 121 -13.68 2.88 5.66
N VAL A 122 -12.81 3.71 6.26
CA VAL A 122 -11.44 3.30 6.60
C VAL A 122 -11.34 2.47 7.88
N LYS A 123 -12.46 2.28 8.58
CA LYS A 123 -12.59 1.44 9.78
C LYS A 123 -11.45 1.69 10.80
N ASP A 124 -10.91 0.65 11.42
CA ASP A 124 -9.84 0.65 12.41
C ASP A 124 -8.42 0.83 11.82
N GLN A 125 -8.29 1.17 10.54
CA GLN A 125 -6.99 1.49 9.96
C GLN A 125 -6.49 2.84 10.45
N ILE A 126 -5.18 2.92 10.70
CA ILE A 126 -4.43 4.13 11.05
C ILE A 126 -3.10 4.02 10.31
N GLY A 127 -2.52 5.13 9.90
CA GLY A 127 -1.19 5.18 9.29
C GLY A 127 -1.18 5.82 7.92
N SER A 128 -0.23 5.41 7.10
CA SER A 128 0.16 6.11 5.88
C SER A 128 -0.07 5.24 4.65
N PHE A 129 -0.85 5.77 3.72
CA PHE A 129 -1.28 5.10 2.49
C PHE A 129 -1.20 6.08 1.33
N PHE A 130 -1.53 5.61 0.14
CA PHE A 130 -1.63 6.47 -1.04
C PHE A 130 -2.64 5.89 -2.04
N TYR A 131 -3.11 6.71 -2.95
CA TYR A 131 -3.95 6.28 -4.06
C TYR A 131 -3.20 6.47 -5.38
N PHE A 132 -3.57 5.70 -6.41
CA PHE A 132 -2.92 5.78 -7.71
C PHE A 132 -3.87 5.31 -8.84
N PRO A 133 -3.65 5.76 -10.09
CA PRO A 133 -4.36 5.25 -11.26
C PRO A 133 -3.98 3.80 -11.53
N SER A 134 -4.96 2.91 -11.62
CA SER A 134 -4.71 1.47 -11.67
C SER A 134 -4.68 0.86 -13.07
N LEU A 135 -5.07 1.62 -14.10
CA LEU A 135 -5.17 1.14 -15.48
C LEU A 135 -3.92 1.43 -16.30
N GLY A 136 -3.57 0.47 -17.16
CA GLY A 136 -2.49 0.59 -18.14
C GLY A 136 -1.18 1.09 -17.52
N MET A 137 -0.61 2.13 -18.11
CA MET A 137 0.59 2.81 -17.60
C MET A 137 0.27 4.14 -16.91
N HIS A 138 -0.99 4.42 -16.53
CA HIS A 138 -1.41 5.73 -16.01
C HIS A 138 -0.61 6.18 -14.78
N LYS A 139 -0.26 5.26 -13.87
CA LYS A 139 0.59 5.57 -12.70
C LYS A 139 1.93 6.20 -13.08
N ALA A 140 2.50 5.87 -14.25
CA ALA A 140 3.74 6.47 -14.75
C ALA A 140 3.59 7.95 -15.17
N ALA A 141 2.37 8.41 -15.43
CA ALA A 141 2.06 9.80 -15.76
C ALA A 141 1.61 10.63 -14.54
N GLY A 142 1.62 10.06 -13.34
CA GLY A 142 1.15 10.73 -12.13
C GLY A 142 -0.23 10.27 -11.68
N GLY A 143 -1.12 11.22 -11.36
CA GLY A 143 -2.46 10.92 -10.83
C GLY A 143 -2.48 10.23 -9.46
N PHE A 144 -1.34 10.10 -8.79
CA PHE A 144 -1.22 9.54 -7.44
C PHE A 144 -1.14 10.64 -6.38
N GLY A 145 -1.53 10.33 -5.15
CA GLY A 145 -1.49 11.25 -4.02
C GLY A 145 -1.58 10.52 -2.68
N GLY A 146 -1.31 11.26 -1.60
CA GLY A 146 -1.28 10.69 -0.24
C GLY A 146 -2.67 10.43 0.34
N LEU A 147 -2.77 9.39 1.16
CA LEU A 147 -3.95 9.08 1.97
C LEU A 147 -3.47 8.81 3.40
N ARG A 148 -3.79 9.70 4.32
CA ARG A 148 -3.45 9.55 5.73
C ARG A 148 -4.69 9.18 6.52
N ILE A 149 -4.52 8.24 7.44
CA ILE A 149 -5.55 7.91 8.42
C ILE A 149 -4.97 8.14 9.81
N ASN A 150 -5.54 9.11 10.52
CA ASN A 150 -5.12 9.48 11.86
C ASN A 150 -5.87 8.67 12.91
N SER A 151 -5.25 8.57 14.08
CA SER A 151 -5.91 8.02 15.26
C SER A 151 -7.02 8.97 15.75
N ARG A 152 -8.06 8.42 16.37
CA ARG A 152 -9.06 9.22 17.10
C ARG A 152 -8.44 9.76 18.38
N LEU A 153 -8.93 10.89 18.89
CA LEU A 153 -8.38 11.57 20.08
C LEU A 153 -8.24 10.66 21.32
N LEU A 154 -9.16 9.69 21.48
CA LEU A 154 -9.16 8.76 22.62
C LEU A 154 -8.32 7.49 22.38
N ILE A 155 -7.73 7.34 21.20
CA ILE A 155 -6.90 6.18 20.85
C ILE A 155 -5.43 6.65 20.86
N PRO A 156 -4.66 6.32 21.92
CA PRO A 156 -3.28 6.74 22.00
C PRO A 156 -2.43 6.09 20.91
N VAL A 157 -1.50 6.88 20.38
CA VAL A 157 -0.39 6.42 19.53
C VAL A 157 0.88 6.37 20.38
N PRO A 158 1.86 5.50 20.08
CA PRO A 158 3.01 5.25 20.96
C PRO A 158 4.09 6.34 20.88
N PHE A 159 3.73 7.59 20.62
CA PHE A 159 4.64 8.74 20.54
C PHE A 159 3.87 10.04 20.78
N ASP A 160 4.58 11.08 21.20
CA ASP A 160 3.99 12.39 21.43
C ASP A 160 3.50 13.05 20.12
N PRO A 161 2.45 13.88 20.16
CA PRO A 161 2.00 14.63 18.99
C PRO A 161 3.14 15.46 18.38
N PRO A 162 3.46 15.27 17.09
CA PRO A 162 4.47 16.07 16.41
C PRO A 162 3.96 17.50 16.17
N ALA A 163 4.88 18.44 15.99
CA ALA A 163 4.57 19.83 15.65
C ALA A 163 3.89 19.97 14.28
N ASP A 164 4.26 19.11 13.32
CA ASP A 164 3.55 18.97 12.04
C ASP A 164 3.71 17.54 11.49
N ASP A 165 2.86 17.20 10.51
CA ASP A 165 2.77 15.90 9.86
C ASP A 165 2.85 16.08 8.33
N TYR A 166 3.90 15.55 7.71
CA TYR A 166 4.22 15.76 6.30
C TYR A 166 4.03 14.50 5.44
N THR A 167 3.49 14.67 4.22
CA THR A 167 3.40 13.60 3.21
C THR A 167 4.62 13.73 2.32
N VAL A 168 5.36 12.63 2.20
CA VAL A 168 6.51 12.52 1.30
C VAL A 168 6.25 11.38 0.32
N LEU A 169 5.85 11.72 -0.90
CA LEU A 169 5.72 10.78 -2.00
C LEU A 169 7.04 10.76 -2.76
N ILE A 170 7.75 9.64 -2.68
CA ILE A 170 8.96 9.39 -3.45
C ILE A 170 8.64 8.43 -4.59
N GLY A 171 9.40 8.48 -5.67
CA GLY A 171 9.23 7.54 -6.78
C GLY A 171 10.28 7.72 -7.86
N ASP A 172 10.54 6.66 -8.63
CA ASP A 172 11.22 6.79 -9.91
C ASP A 172 10.33 7.45 -10.96
N TRP A 173 10.95 8.09 -11.95
CA TRP A 173 10.24 8.80 -13.02
C TRP A 173 10.84 8.51 -14.40
N TYR A 174 9.96 8.38 -15.39
CA TYR A 174 10.32 8.22 -16.80
C TYR A 174 9.96 9.50 -17.55
N ALA A 175 10.86 9.97 -18.42
CA ALA A 175 10.65 11.15 -19.25
C ALA A 175 9.66 10.90 -20.42
N LYS A 176 9.43 9.61 -20.75
CA LYS A 176 8.44 9.21 -21.75
C LYS A 176 7.03 9.22 -21.16
N ASP A 177 6.05 9.59 -21.97
CA ASP A 177 4.64 9.55 -21.59
C ASP A 177 4.13 8.10 -21.41
N HIS A 178 3.02 7.94 -20.69
CA HIS A 178 2.48 6.62 -20.37
C HIS A 178 2.00 5.85 -21.60
N LYS A 179 1.53 6.51 -22.67
CA LYS A 179 1.09 5.85 -23.91
C LYS A 179 2.31 5.31 -24.66
N ALA A 180 3.40 6.08 -24.74
CA ALA A 180 4.66 5.62 -25.31
C ALA A 180 5.27 4.46 -24.52
N LEU A 181 5.24 4.51 -23.19
CA LEU A 181 5.70 3.40 -22.34
C LEU A 181 4.85 2.14 -22.58
N ALA A 182 3.52 2.27 -22.66
CA ALA A 182 2.63 1.16 -23.01
C ALA A 182 2.97 0.57 -24.39
N GLY A 183 3.13 1.42 -25.41
CA GLY A 183 3.50 1.01 -26.76
C GLY A 183 4.86 0.29 -26.85
N ILE A 184 5.83 0.65 -25.99
CA ILE A 184 7.11 -0.08 -25.88
C ILE A 184 6.88 -1.51 -25.38
N LEU A 185 6.07 -1.68 -24.32
CA LEU A 185 5.74 -2.99 -23.75
C LEU A 185 4.91 -3.84 -24.71
N ASP A 186 3.97 -3.21 -25.42
CA ASP A 186 3.12 -3.89 -26.41
C ASP A 186 3.93 -4.38 -27.62
N ALA A 187 4.97 -3.63 -28.01
CA ALA A 187 5.95 -4.06 -29.02
C ALA A 187 6.95 -5.11 -28.49
N GLY A 188 6.74 -5.66 -27.29
CA GLY A 188 7.57 -6.73 -26.71
C GLY A 188 8.91 -6.27 -26.13
N ARG A 189 9.15 -4.96 -26.04
CA ARG A 189 10.40 -4.37 -25.52
C ARG A 189 10.24 -3.99 -24.05
N SER A 190 11.36 -3.95 -23.32
CA SER A 190 11.36 -3.44 -21.95
C SER A 190 11.35 -1.92 -21.92
N ILE A 191 10.67 -1.32 -20.94
CA ILE A 191 10.72 0.13 -20.69
C ILE A 191 12.06 0.59 -20.11
N GLY A 192 12.95 -0.34 -19.73
CA GLY A 192 14.29 -0.02 -19.27
C GLY A 192 14.33 0.59 -17.86
N LEU A 193 15.41 1.32 -17.57
CA LEU A 193 15.60 2.01 -16.30
C LEU A 193 14.92 3.39 -16.32
N PRO A 194 14.50 3.92 -15.16
CA PRO A 194 13.95 5.27 -15.07
C PRO A 194 14.99 6.33 -15.43
N ASP A 195 14.52 7.52 -15.82
CA ASP A 195 15.35 8.67 -16.16
C ASP A 195 15.74 9.49 -14.92
N GLY A 196 14.96 9.41 -13.84
CA GLY A 196 15.23 10.12 -12.60
C GLY A 196 14.43 9.63 -11.39
N VAL A 197 14.54 10.37 -10.29
CA VAL A 197 13.78 10.19 -9.05
C VAL A 197 13.06 11.50 -8.75
N ILE A 198 11.93 11.41 -8.05
CA ILE A 198 11.17 12.57 -7.59
C ILE A 198 10.82 12.46 -6.10
N ILE A 199 10.71 13.61 -5.44
CA ILE A 199 10.15 13.81 -4.11
C ILE A 199 9.03 14.85 -4.26
N ASN A 200 7.79 14.48 -3.93
CA ASN A 200 6.60 15.31 -4.10
C ASN A 200 6.52 15.97 -5.49
N GLY A 201 6.82 15.18 -6.54
CA GLY A 201 6.74 15.61 -7.94
C GLY A 201 7.91 16.45 -8.44
N LYS A 202 9.01 16.56 -7.69
CA LYS A 202 10.20 17.37 -8.05
C LYS A 202 11.52 16.61 -7.88
N THR A 203 12.54 16.97 -8.65
CA THR A 203 13.89 16.37 -8.57
C THR A 203 14.95 17.27 -7.88
N GLY A 204 14.51 18.29 -7.13
CA GLY A 204 15.38 19.18 -6.34
C GLY A 204 15.70 20.51 -7.03
N LYS A 205 16.45 20.45 -8.14
CA LYS A 205 16.77 21.64 -8.94
C LYS A 205 15.66 21.95 -9.95
N ASP A 206 15.36 23.23 -10.12
CA ASP A 206 14.47 23.71 -11.16
C ASP A 206 15.16 23.74 -12.53
N ARG A 207 14.41 24.17 -13.57
CA ARG A 207 14.91 24.29 -14.96
C ARG A 207 16.11 25.23 -15.12
N THR A 208 16.32 26.14 -14.18
CA THR A 208 17.42 27.11 -14.18
C THR A 208 18.65 26.59 -13.42
N GLY A 209 18.59 25.36 -12.90
CA GLY A 209 19.64 24.75 -12.10
C GLY A 209 19.71 25.27 -10.67
N LYS A 210 18.72 26.06 -10.24
CA LYS A 210 18.61 26.58 -8.87
C LYS A 210 17.82 25.62 -8.00
N ASP A 211 18.11 25.61 -6.71
CA ASP A 211 17.33 24.81 -5.77
C ASP A 211 15.90 25.36 -5.67
N GLY A 212 14.94 24.44 -5.63
CA GLY A 212 13.53 24.79 -5.47
C GLY A 212 13.23 25.41 -4.10
N LYS A 213 12.01 25.94 -3.96
CA LYS A 213 11.49 26.37 -2.64
C LYS A 213 11.54 25.21 -1.64
N PRO A 214 11.75 25.48 -0.34
CA PRO A 214 11.64 24.46 0.71
C PRO A 214 10.35 23.67 0.58
N LEU A 215 10.46 22.35 0.68
CA LEU A 215 9.30 21.45 0.74
C LEU A 215 8.62 21.58 2.10
N PHE A 216 9.40 21.72 3.17
CA PHE A 216 8.91 21.80 4.54
C PHE A 216 9.71 22.83 5.34
N VAL A 217 9.08 23.35 6.40
CA VAL A 217 9.69 24.29 7.35
C VAL A 217 9.67 23.69 8.74
N MET A 218 10.76 23.82 9.49
CA MET A 218 10.88 23.34 10.86
C MET A 218 11.24 24.48 11.80
N GLU A 219 10.58 24.55 12.94
CA GLU A 219 11.07 25.27 14.12
C GLU A 219 12.12 24.43 14.87
N ALA A 220 13.22 25.08 15.28
CA ALA A 220 14.29 24.43 16.01
C ALA A 220 13.79 23.81 17.34
N GLY A 221 14.29 22.62 17.66
CA GLY A 221 13.94 21.86 18.87
C GLY A 221 12.59 21.12 18.82
N LYS A 222 11.77 21.32 17.77
CA LYS A 222 10.49 20.61 17.61
C LYS A 222 10.67 19.27 16.88
N VAL A 223 9.68 18.39 17.04
CA VAL A 223 9.63 17.07 16.38
C VAL A 223 8.57 17.08 15.29
N TYR A 224 8.90 16.53 14.11
CA TYR A 224 8.03 16.48 12.93
C TYR A 224 7.84 15.04 12.47
N ARG A 225 6.65 14.71 11.99
CA ARG A 225 6.39 13.40 11.38
C ARG A 225 6.50 13.46 9.86
N TYR A 226 7.23 12.52 9.28
CA TYR A 226 7.36 12.36 7.83
C TYR A 226 6.79 11.01 7.40
N ARG A 227 5.73 11.05 6.58
CA ARG A 227 5.04 9.88 6.01
C ARG A 227 5.54 9.62 4.60
N ILE A 228 6.48 8.70 4.48
CA ILE A 228 7.25 8.43 3.27
C ILE A 228 6.66 7.24 2.53
N CYS A 229 6.08 7.46 1.36
CA CYS A 229 5.49 6.41 0.51
C CYS A 229 6.21 6.34 -0.83
N ASN A 230 6.61 5.13 -1.25
CA ASN A 230 7.20 4.92 -2.58
C ASN A 230 6.10 4.61 -3.62
N THR A 231 5.76 5.65 -4.38
CA THR A 231 4.76 5.67 -5.46
C THR A 231 5.34 5.35 -6.83
N GLY A 232 6.61 4.96 -6.91
CA GLY A 232 7.30 4.62 -8.15
C GLY A 232 6.69 3.41 -8.88
N ILE A 233 7.33 3.06 -9.99
CA ILE A 233 6.92 1.93 -10.83
C ILE A 233 8.01 0.85 -10.97
N ARG A 234 9.22 1.11 -10.47
CA ARG A 234 10.35 0.18 -10.60
C ARG A 234 11.35 0.19 -9.43
N ALA A 235 11.76 1.36 -8.94
CA ALA A 235 12.94 1.47 -8.12
C ALA A 235 12.64 1.39 -6.62
N SER A 236 13.45 0.61 -5.89
CA SER A 236 13.61 0.84 -4.44
C SER A 236 14.42 2.12 -4.23
N LEU A 237 14.01 2.93 -3.27
CA LEU A 237 14.66 4.21 -2.98
C LEU A 237 15.16 4.23 -1.54
N ASN A 238 16.37 4.73 -1.31
CA ASN A 238 16.87 5.06 0.02
C ASN A 238 16.52 6.52 0.32
N PHE A 239 15.78 6.73 1.41
CA PHE A 239 15.40 8.04 1.92
C PHE A 239 16.25 8.41 3.14
N ARG A 240 16.68 9.66 3.22
CA ARG A 240 17.46 10.20 4.35
C ARG A 240 17.38 11.72 4.40
N ILE A 241 17.71 12.29 5.55
CA ILE A 241 17.74 13.74 5.77
C ILE A 241 19.15 14.12 6.24
N GLN A 242 19.75 15.11 5.58
CA GLN A 242 21.09 15.56 5.90
C GLN A 242 21.18 16.02 7.36
N GLY A 243 22.10 15.42 8.13
CA GLY A 243 22.33 15.75 9.53
C GLY A 243 21.26 15.28 10.52
N HIS A 244 20.23 14.55 10.08
CA HIS A 244 19.12 14.15 10.94
C HIS A 244 18.91 12.64 10.91
N SER A 245 18.95 12.02 12.09
CA SER A 245 18.45 10.65 12.27
C SER A 245 16.92 10.66 12.29
N MET A 246 16.34 9.52 11.93
CA MET A 246 14.90 9.32 11.77
C MET A 246 14.44 8.19 12.69
N GLU A 247 13.51 8.48 13.59
CA GLU A 247 12.92 7.48 14.47
C GLU A 247 11.72 6.81 13.78
N LEU A 248 11.83 5.52 13.48
CA LEU A 248 10.75 4.78 12.80
C LEU A 248 9.61 4.46 13.77
N VAL A 249 8.41 4.97 13.47
CA VAL A 249 7.22 4.81 14.31
C VAL A 249 6.06 4.06 13.63
N GLU A 250 6.11 3.86 12.31
CA GLU A 250 5.09 3.18 11.54
C GLU A 250 5.65 2.52 10.28
N THR A 251 5.17 1.33 9.94
CA THR A 251 5.29 0.78 8.58
C THR A 251 3.95 0.24 8.10
N ASP A 252 3.51 0.63 6.90
CA ASP A 252 2.31 0.12 6.22
C ASP A 252 1.06 0.08 7.12
N GLY A 253 0.85 1.12 7.94
CA GLY A 253 -0.28 1.21 8.87
C GLY A 253 -0.08 0.58 10.25
N SER A 254 1.10 0.01 10.53
CA SER A 254 1.39 -0.69 11.79
C SER A 254 2.46 0.03 12.61
N HIS A 255 2.21 0.24 13.90
CA HIS A 255 3.14 0.94 14.79
C HIS A 255 4.34 0.06 15.16
N THR A 256 5.56 0.52 14.90
CA THR A 256 6.76 -0.27 15.19
C THR A 256 7.34 0.01 16.57
N MET A 257 8.14 -0.91 17.08
CA MET A 257 9.13 -0.60 18.11
C MET A 257 10.06 0.48 17.54
N GLN A 258 10.24 1.55 18.32
CA GLN A 258 10.89 2.76 17.84
C GLN A 258 12.40 2.54 17.82
N ASN A 259 12.96 2.65 16.61
CA ASN A 259 14.38 2.50 16.35
C ASN A 259 14.84 3.70 15.52
N LEU A 260 16.06 4.18 15.79
CA LEU A 260 16.68 5.28 15.05
C LEU A 260 17.43 4.77 13.82
N TYR A 261 17.26 5.48 12.71
CA TYR A 261 17.91 5.19 11.43
C TYR A 261 18.44 6.47 10.78
N ASP A 262 19.64 6.42 10.21
CA ASP A 262 20.16 7.54 9.41
C ASP A 262 19.63 7.53 7.98
N SER A 263 19.12 6.38 7.51
CA SER A 263 18.48 6.24 6.21
C SER A 263 17.53 5.03 6.21
N LEU A 264 16.59 5.01 5.27
CA LEU A 264 15.64 3.91 5.09
C LEU A 264 15.51 3.52 3.61
N ASP A 265 15.71 2.26 3.28
CA ASP A 265 15.31 1.69 1.99
C ASP A 265 13.78 1.46 2.00
N VAL A 266 13.07 2.17 1.12
CA VAL A 266 11.61 2.12 0.93
C VAL A 266 11.33 1.47 -0.44
N HIS A 267 10.74 0.28 -0.43
CA HIS A 267 10.43 -0.45 -1.67
C HIS A 267 9.13 0.04 -2.30
N VAL A 268 8.95 -0.23 -3.60
CA VAL A 268 7.76 0.21 -4.35
C VAL A 268 6.50 -0.33 -3.66
N GLY A 269 5.53 0.56 -3.40
CA GLY A 269 4.28 0.22 -2.73
C GLY A 269 4.31 0.25 -1.20
N GLN A 270 5.45 0.55 -0.58
CA GLN A 270 5.58 0.65 0.88
C GLN A 270 5.47 2.09 1.38
N CYS A 271 5.00 2.24 2.61
CA CYS A 271 4.91 3.50 3.34
C CYS A 271 5.49 3.38 4.75
N TYR A 272 6.34 4.33 5.15
CA TYR A 272 6.88 4.45 6.51
C TYR A 272 6.51 5.79 7.14
N SER A 273 6.32 5.84 8.46
CA SER A 273 6.39 7.11 9.20
C SER A 273 7.62 7.16 10.07
N VAL A 274 8.29 8.30 10.04
CA VAL A 274 9.39 8.60 10.95
C VAL A 274 9.15 9.91 11.69
N LEU A 275 9.66 10.00 12.92
CA LEU A 275 9.80 11.25 13.65
C LEU A 275 11.20 11.81 13.47
N VAL A 276 11.28 13.12 13.24
CA VAL A 276 12.54 13.84 13.05
C VAL A 276 12.55 15.06 13.95
N THR A 277 13.54 15.13 14.84
CA THR A 277 13.77 16.27 15.73
C THR A 277 14.63 17.31 15.02
N ALA A 278 14.18 18.56 14.99
CA ALA A 278 14.91 19.70 14.45
C ALA A 278 16.05 20.14 15.40
N ASN A 279 17.01 19.26 15.64
CA ASN A 279 18.09 19.42 16.63
C ASN A 279 19.43 19.91 16.07
N GLN A 280 19.53 20.11 14.75
CA GLN A 280 20.72 20.68 14.13
C GLN A 280 20.79 22.21 14.27
N ALA A 281 21.95 22.79 13.94
CA ALA A 281 22.13 24.24 13.89
C ALA A 281 21.11 24.89 12.94
N PRO A 282 20.66 26.14 13.18
CA PRO A 282 19.73 26.81 12.26
C PRO A 282 20.27 26.86 10.83
N GLY A 283 19.61 26.16 9.91
CA GLY A 283 20.06 26.02 8.53
C GLY A 283 19.02 25.33 7.64
N ASP A 284 19.30 25.29 6.34
CA ASP A 284 18.58 24.45 5.40
C ASP A 284 19.27 23.09 5.28
N TYR A 285 18.50 22.03 5.07
CA TYR A 285 18.99 20.65 4.99
C TYR A 285 18.34 19.91 3.82
N TYR A 286 19.11 19.06 3.14
CA TYR A 286 18.56 18.22 2.07
C TYR A 286 17.82 17.00 2.62
N LEU A 287 16.56 16.84 2.19
CA LEU A 287 15.93 15.54 2.01
C LEU A 287 16.56 14.89 0.77
N VAL A 288 16.91 13.61 0.85
CA VAL A 288 17.53 12.89 -0.25
C VAL A 288 16.79 11.58 -0.47
N ALA A 289 16.39 11.33 -1.71
CA ALA A 289 15.89 10.04 -2.17
C ALA A 289 16.77 9.55 -3.32
N SER A 290 17.38 8.38 -3.18
CA SER A 290 18.29 7.83 -4.19
C SER A 290 18.01 6.36 -4.50
N THR A 291 18.19 5.96 -5.75
CA THR A 291 17.89 4.59 -6.16
C THR A 291 18.80 3.55 -5.54
N ARG A 292 18.22 2.40 -5.20
CA ARG A 292 18.93 1.20 -4.76
C ARG A 292 18.95 0.13 -5.84
N PHE A 293 19.96 -0.74 -5.76
CA PHE A 293 20.10 -1.94 -6.60
C PHE A 293 20.23 -1.66 -8.10
N MET A 294 20.72 -0.47 -8.47
CA MET A 294 21.02 -0.08 -9.84
C MET A 294 22.49 0.30 -9.97
N LYS A 295 23.08 0.09 -11.17
CA LYS A 295 24.49 0.39 -11.43
C LYS A 295 24.79 1.88 -11.32
N LYS A 296 23.86 2.71 -11.82
CA LYS A 296 23.90 4.17 -11.71
C LYS A 296 22.90 4.59 -10.65
N GLU A 297 23.37 5.36 -9.68
CA GLU A 297 22.50 5.99 -8.68
C GLU A 297 21.82 7.21 -9.32
N LEU A 298 20.49 7.23 -9.27
CA LEU A 298 19.70 8.41 -9.58
C LEU A 298 19.23 9.00 -8.24
N THR A 299 19.27 10.33 -8.13
CA THR A 299 19.03 11.03 -6.86
C THR A 299 18.14 12.23 -7.08
N ALA A 300 17.17 12.39 -6.18
CA ALA A 300 16.37 13.59 -6.02
C ALA A 300 16.66 14.22 -4.66
N THR A 301 16.61 15.54 -4.62
CA THR A 301 16.71 16.30 -3.38
C THR A 301 15.45 17.13 -3.14
N GLY A 302 15.22 17.47 -1.88
CA GLY A 302 14.25 18.47 -1.45
C GLY A 302 14.84 19.25 -0.29
N ILE A 303 14.36 20.47 -0.04
CA ILE A 303 14.87 21.29 1.06
C ILE A 303 13.92 21.25 2.25
N VAL A 304 14.45 20.99 3.44
CA VAL A 304 13.84 21.33 4.72
C VAL A 304 14.52 22.59 5.23
N ARG A 305 13.73 23.61 5.56
CA ARG A 305 14.24 24.89 6.05
C ARG A 305 13.95 25.04 7.52
N TYR A 306 14.94 25.39 8.32
CA TYR A 306 14.66 25.90 9.67
C TYR A 306 14.05 27.30 9.56
N ALA A 307 13.00 27.58 10.34
CA ALA A 307 12.29 28.85 10.29
C ALA A 307 13.26 30.04 10.45
N GLY A 308 13.22 30.99 9.51
CA GLY A 308 14.12 32.14 9.48
C GLY A 308 15.52 31.89 8.91
N SER A 309 15.88 30.64 8.58
CA SER A 309 17.19 30.31 8.00
C SER A 309 17.42 30.97 6.63
N LYS A 310 18.65 31.42 6.43
CA LYS A 310 19.21 31.85 5.14
C LYS A 310 20.47 31.06 4.77
N VAL A 311 20.85 30.07 5.58
CA VAL A 311 22.05 29.26 5.37
C VAL A 311 21.67 28.11 4.44
N PRO A 312 22.28 28.01 3.25
CA PRO A 312 21.96 26.95 2.30
C PRO A 312 22.41 25.57 2.83
N PRO A 313 21.80 24.48 2.34
CA PRO A 313 22.22 23.14 2.72
C PRO A 313 23.63 22.83 2.21
N SER A 314 24.35 21.97 2.93
CA SER A 314 25.67 21.52 2.48
C SER A 314 25.56 20.73 1.17
N ALA A 315 26.44 21.05 0.22
CA ALA A 315 26.48 20.39 -1.09
C ALA A 315 26.89 18.91 -1.00
N VAL A 316 27.48 18.47 0.12
CA VAL A 316 27.86 17.07 0.34
C VAL A 316 26.65 16.29 0.84
N LEU A 317 26.06 15.49 -0.05
CA LEU A 317 24.93 14.64 0.31
C LEU A 317 25.37 13.44 1.14
N PRO A 318 24.58 13.02 2.16
CA PRO A 318 24.82 11.74 2.81
C PRO A 318 24.75 10.62 1.77
N LYS A 319 25.59 9.60 1.89
CA LYS A 319 25.61 8.46 0.94
C LYS A 319 24.54 7.44 1.30
N ALA A 320 23.94 6.83 0.28
CA ALA A 320 23.11 5.66 0.49
C ALA A 320 23.99 4.44 0.88
N PRO A 321 23.44 3.48 1.65
CA PRO A 321 24.10 2.20 1.86
C PRO A 321 24.31 1.45 0.52
N THR A 322 25.17 0.44 0.51
CA THR A 322 25.44 -0.39 -0.67
C THR A 322 25.01 -1.83 -0.47
N GLY A 323 24.67 -2.52 -1.58
CA GLY A 323 24.23 -3.92 -1.57
C GLY A 323 22.83 -4.16 -0.99
N TRP A 324 22.29 -5.36 -1.20
CA TRP A 324 20.96 -5.75 -0.67
C TRP A 324 21.02 -6.27 0.76
N ALA A 325 22.20 -6.68 1.25
CA ALA A 325 22.38 -7.18 2.61
C ALA A 325 21.99 -6.13 3.67
N TRP A 326 22.31 -4.86 3.43
CA TRP A 326 21.91 -3.76 4.30
C TRP A 326 20.38 -3.59 4.35
N SER A 327 19.72 -3.59 3.19
CA SER A 327 18.25 -3.50 3.07
C SER A 327 17.56 -4.68 3.77
N LEU A 328 18.15 -5.88 3.66
CA LEU A 328 17.66 -7.04 4.38
C LEU A 328 17.83 -6.88 5.90
N ASN A 329 18.96 -6.33 6.37
CA ASN A 329 19.17 -6.06 7.79
C ASN A 329 18.22 -4.99 8.35
N GLN A 330 17.89 -3.95 7.57
CA GLN A 330 16.86 -2.99 7.94
C GLN A 330 15.50 -3.69 8.12
N TRP A 331 15.08 -4.50 7.14
CA TRP A 331 13.83 -5.24 7.28
C TRP A 331 13.84 -6.14 8.53
N ARG A 332 14.99 -6.73 8.87
CA ARG A 332 15.18 -7.54 10.08
C ARG A 332 15.11 -6.77 11.38
N SER A 333 15.35 -5.46 11.39
CA SER A 333 15.30 -4.66 12.62
C SER A 333 13.89 -4.14 12.91
N PHE A 334 12.95 -4.28 11.98
CA PHE A 334 11.57 -3.89 12.20
C PHE A 334 10.87 -4.90 13.12
N ARG A 335 10.27 -4.39 14.18
CA ARG A 335 9.54 -5.16 15.19
C ARG A 335 8.23 -4.47 15.45
N TRP A 336 7.17 -5.25 15.60
CA TRP A 336 5.84 -4.71 15.85
C TRP A 336 5.76 -4.28 17.32
N ASN A 337 5.23 -3.07 17.59
CA ASN A 337 4.95 -2.66 18.95
C ASN A 337 3.61 -3.26 19.40
N LEU A 338 3.66 -4.44 20.01
CA LEU A 338 2.48 -5.22 20.40
C LEU A 338 1.62 -4.55 21.48
N THR A 339 2.15 -3.54 22.18
CA THR A 339 1.43 -2.75 23.20
C THR A 339 0.78 -1.48 22.63
N ALA A 340 1.12 -1.08 21.41
CA ALA A 340 0.59 0.13 20.79
C ALA A 340 -0.91 0.00 20.48
N SER A 341 -1.66 1.07 20.76
CA SER A 341 -3.08 1.26 20.41
C SER A 341 -4.01 0.12 20.83
N ALA A 342 -4.06 -0.14 22.14
CA ALA A 342 -4.99 -1.05 22.84
C ALA A 342 -6.50 -0.68 22.76
N ALA A 343 -6.91 0.16 21.80
CA ALA A 343 -8.31 0.52 21.55
C ALA A 343 -8.94 -0.24 20.37
N ARG A 344 -8.26 -1.27 19.86
CA ARG A 344 -8.95 -2.40 19.24
C ARG A 344 -9.46 -3.29 20.40
N PRO A 345 -10.62 -3.96 20.31
CA PRO A 345 -11.11 -4.84 21.37
C PRO A 345 -10.06 -5.84 21.87
N ASN A 346 -9.05 -6.12 21.02
CA ASN A 346 -7.82 -6.78 21.40
C ASN A 346 -6.58 -5.91 21.04
N PRO A 347 -5.53 -5.85 21.87
CA PRO A 347 -4.25 -5.17 21.56
C PRO A 347 -3.67 -5.60 20.20
N GLN A 348 -2.81 -4.77 19.59
CA GLN A 348 -2.13 -5.10 18.31
C GLN A 348 -1.42 -6.47 18.36
N GLY A 349 -1.01 -6.96 19.54
CA GLY A 349 -0.42 -8.28 19.74
C GLY A 349 -1.33 -9.43 20.22
N SER A 350 -2.65 -9.32 20.15
CA SER A 350 -3.54 -10.41 20.60
C SER A 350 -3.66 -11.59 19.63
N TYR A 351 -3.17 -11.42 18.40
CA TYR A 351 -3.25 -12.45 17.37
C TYR A 351 -1.97 -13.29 17.43
N HIS A 352 -2.03 -14.43 18.13
CA HIS A 352 -0.96 -15.41 18.15
C HIS A 352 -1.01 -16.25 16.86
N TYR A 353 -0.69 -15.65 15.72
CA TYR A 353 -0.78 -16.34 14.42
C TYR A 353 0.14 -17.57 14.32
N GLY A 354 1.18 -17.66 15.16
CA GLY A 354 2.00 -18.86 15.28
C GLY A 354 1.31 -20.08 15.93
N SER A 355 0.18 -19.90 16.60
CA SER A 355 -0.60 -20.99 17.21
C SER A 355 -1.81 -21.40 16.38
N ILE A 356 -1.98 -20.85 15.16
CA ILE A 356 -3.09 -21.16 14.26
C ILE A 356 -2.59 -22.15 13.21
N ASP A 357 -3.31 -23.27 13.06
CA ASP A 357 -2.96 -24.28 12.05
C ASP A 357 -3.09 -23.74 10.63
N ILE A 358 -2.05 -23.96 9.83
CA ILE A 358 -2.02 -23.56 8.41
C ILE A 358 -2.94 -24.51 7.64
N THR A 359 -4.05 -23.99 7.10
CA THR A 359 -5.02 -24.77 6.34
C THR A 359 -4.56 -25.01 4.90
N ARG A 360 -3.85 -24.05 4.31
CA ARG A 360 -3.36 -24.12 2.93
C ARG A 360 -2.02 -23.40 2.78
N THR A 361 -1.14 -23.95 1.96
CA THR A 361 0.15 -23.35 1.61
C THR A 361 0.20 -23.13 0.11
N ILE A 362 0.43 -21.89 -0.32
CA ILE A 362 0.48 -21.50 -1.72
C ILE A 362 1.87 -20.95 -2.03
N LYS A 363 2.61 -21.60 -2.91
CA LYS A 363 3.94 -21.17 -3.38
C LYS A 363 3.82 -20.51 -4.74
N PHE A 364 4.15 -19.23 -4.82
CA PHE A 364 4.29 -18.50 -6.08
C PHE A 364 5.74 -18.37 -6.50
N ALA A 365 6.05 -18.89 -7.68
CA ALA A 365 7.30 -18.64 -8.38
C ALA A 365 7.06 -17.81 -9.65
N ASN A 366 8.03 -16.95 -9.94
CA ASN A 366 8.00 -16.11 -11.13
C ASN A 366 8.50 -16.85 -12.36
N SER A 367 7.81 -16.66 -13.47
CA SER A 367 8.23 -17.12 -14.79
C SER A 367 8.11 -16.01 -15.82
N ARG A 368 8.95 -16.08 -16.86
CA ARG A 368 8.95 -15.17 -18.00
C ARG A 368 8.87 -16.00 -19.28
N ALA A 369 8.02 -15.57 -20.20
CA ALA A 369 7.95 -16.14 -21.55
C ALA A 369 7.76 -15.04 -22.59
N VAL A 370 7.98 -15.39 -23.86
CA VAL A 370 7.56 -14.57 -25.00
C VAL A 370 6.39 -15.28 -25.66
N VAL A 371 5.24 -14.62 -25.73
CA VAL A 371 4.02 -15.17 -26.32
C VAL A 371 3.52 -14.18 -27.37
N GLY A 372 3.45 -14.61 -28.63
CA GLY A 372 3.04 -13.74 -29.75
C GLY A 372 3.94 -12.52 -29.93
N GLY A 373 5.27 -12.67 -29.75
CA GLY A 373 6.23 -11.57 -29.84
C GLY A 373 6.26 -10.60 -28.64
N LYS A 374 5.34 -10.76 -27.67
CA LYS A 374 5.26 -9.92 -26.47
C LYS A 374 5.86 -10.63 -25.25
N SER A 375 6.70 -9.93 -24.50
CA SER A 375 7.20 -10.42 -23.21
C SER A 375 6.04 -10.55 -22.20
N ARG A 376 5.99 -11.66 -21.48
CA ARG A 376 4.96 -11.97 -20.48
C ARG A 376 5.59 -12.41 -19.18
N PHE A 377 4.98 -11.99 -18.08
CA PHE A 377 5.34 -12.41 -16.74
C PHE A 377 4.18 -13.17 -16.12
N ALA A 378 4.49 -14.24 -15.40
CA ALA A 378 3.51 -15.19 -14.90
C ALA A 378 3.81 -15.59 -13.47
N LEU A 379 2.75 -15.90 -12.73
CA LEU A 379 2.77 -16.55 -11.42
C LEU A 379 2.40 -18.02 -11.64
N ASN A 380 3.30 -18.94 -11.27
CA ASN A 380 3.19 -20.39 -11.50
C ASN A 380 2.74 -20.76 -12.94
N GLY A 381 3.31 -20.08 -13.94
CA GLY A 381 3.06 -20.37 -15.36
C GLY A 381 1.76 -19.78 -15.93
N VAL A 382 0.99 -18.99 -15.17
CA VAL A 382 -0.17 -18.26 -15.69
C VAL A 382 0.12 -16.75 -15.71
N SER A 383 0.02 -16.15 -16.89
CA SER A 383 0.14 -14.71 -17.10
C SER A 383 -1.26 -14.12 -17.26
N HIS A 384 -1.62 -13.20 -16.37
CA HIS A 384 -2.94 -12.60 -16.33
C HIS A 384 -3.24 -11.78 -17.57
N VAL A 385 -4.47 -11.92 -18.08
CA VAL A 385 -5.07 -11.01 -19.06
C VAL A 385 -6.41 -10.51 -18.52
N ASP A 386 -6.62 -9.20 -18.62
CA ASP A 386 -7.90 -8.59 -18.29
C ASP A 386 -8.94 -8.97 -19.37
N VAL A 387 -10.20 -8.97 -18.96
CA VAL A 387 -11.38 -9.17 -19.82
C VAL A 387 -12.27 -7.93 -19.76
N ASP A 388 -13.12 -7.72 -20.77
CA ASP A 388 -13.97 -6.53 -20.88
C ASP A 388 -14.99 -6.38 -19.73
N THR A 389 -15.27 -7.46 -19.02
CA THR A 389 -16.16 -7.48 -17.84
C THR A 389 -15.35 -7.85 -16.60
N PRO A 390 -15.37 -7.04 -15.52
CA PRO A 390 -14.58 -7.35 -14.33
C PRO A 390 -14.94 -8.72 -13.74
N LEU A 391 -13.93 -9.44 -13.28
CA LEU A 391 -14.04 -10.80 -12.75
C LEU A 391 -15.03 -10.89 -11.58
N LYS A 392 -15.02 -9.89 -10.69
CA LYS A 392 -15.98 -9.76 -9.59
C LYS A 392 -17.43 -9.68 -10.09
N HIS A 393 -17.66 -8.95 -11.19
CA HIS A 393 -18.99 -8.81 -11.76
C HIS A 393 -19.44 -10.13 -12.40
N LEU A 394 -18.56 -10.79 -13.15
CA LEU A 394 -18.84 -12.09 -13.75
C LEU A 394 -19.20 -13.15 -12.69
N GLU A 395 -18.48 -13.16 -11.57
CA GLU A 395 -18.75 -14.05 -10.43
C GLU A 395 -20.08 -13.72 -9.75
N TYR A 396 -20.34 -12.44 -9.45
CA TYR A 396 -21.59 -12.02 -8.80
C TYR A 396 -22.83 -12.34 -9.63
N PHE A 397 -22.74 -12.16 -10.96
CA PHE A 397 -23.83 -12.47 -11.91
C PHE A 397 -23.94 -13.96 -12.27
N GLY A 398 -23.10 -14.84 -11.70
CA GLY A 398 -23.18 -16.28 -11.93
C GLY A 398 -22.83 -16.70 -13.36
N VAL A 399 -21.99 -15.92 -14.06
CA VAL A 399 -21.58 -16.19 -15.45
C VAL A 399 -20.07 -16.42 -15.60
N ALA A 400 -19.31 -16.46 -14.50
CA ALA A 400 -17.86 -16.62 -14.47
C ALA A 400 -17.32 -17.77 -15.33
N ASP A 401 -17.95 -18.95 -15.26
CA ASP A 401 -17.50 -20.17 -15.97
C ASP A 401 -17.47 -20.02 -17.50
N LYS A 402 -18.16 -19.02 -18.05
CA LYS A 402 -18.14 -18.71 -19.50
C LYS A 402 -16.92 -17.90 -19.92
N PHE A 403 -16.22 -17.25 -18.97
CA PHE A 403 -15.18 -16.25 -19.25
C PHE A 403 -13.82 -16.63 -18.69
N PHE A 404 -13.75 -17.36 -17.58
CA PHE A 404 -12.49 -17.80 -17.02
C PHE A 404 -12.63 -19.10 -16.22
N LYS A 405 -11.49 -19.73 -15.97
CA LYS A 405 -11.40 -20.94 -15.12
C LYS A 405 -10.69 -20.58 -13.83
N TYR A 406 -11.27 -21.01 -12.71
CA TYR A 406 -10.63 -20.92 -11.41
C TYR A 406 -9.42 -21.85 -11.32
N ASN A 407 -8.45 -21.48 -10.49
CA ASN A 407 -7.33 -22.32 -10.04
C ASN A 407 -6.47 -22.88 -11.19
N LEU A 408 -6.35 -22.14 -12.31
CA LEU A 408 -5.30 -22.43 -13.30
C LEU A 408 -3.92 -22.30 -12.66
N THR A 409 -3.74 -21.30 -11.80
CA THR A 409 -2.56 -21.17 -10.93
C THR A 409 -2.74 -22.12 -9.76
N GLY A 410 -1.97 -23.21 -9.74
CA GLY A 410 -1.94 -24.15 -8.64
C GLY A 410 -1.12 -23.65 -7.44
N ASP A 411 -1.21 -24.39 -6.34
CA ASP A 411 -0.51 -24.09 -5.08
C ASP A 411 1.01 -24.32 -5.15
N GLU A 412 1.46 -25.06 -6.16
CA GLU A 412 2.86 -25.37 -6.39
C GLU A 412 3.36 -24.73 -7.69
N PRO A 413 4.60 -24.25 -7.74
CA PRO A 413 5.25 -23.82 -8.96
C PRO A 413 5.26 -24.94 -10.00
N ARG A 414 4.86 -24.60 -11.22
CA ARG A 414 5.00 -25.48 -12.40
C ARG A 414 6.47 -25.66 -12.79
N ALA A 415 6.76 -26.68 -13.60
CA ALA A 415 8.11 -26.84 -14.13
C ALA A 415 8.46 -25.64 -15.02
N SER A 416 9.72 -25.19 -14.98
CA SER A 416 10.13 -24.01 -15.76
C SER A 416 10.09 -24.22 -17.27
N SER A 417 10.02 -25.47 -17.73
CA SER A 417 9.82 -25.86 -19.13
C SER A 417 8.39 -25.71 -19.61
N ASP A 418 7.42 -25.58 -18.69
CA ASP A 418 6.01 -25.57 -19.05
C ASP A 418 5.65 -24.27 -19.77
N PRO A 419 4.83 -24.34 -20.84
CA PRO A 419 4.42 -23.14 -21.56
C PRO A 419 3.57 -22.23 -20.66
N VAL A 420 3.83 -20.92 -20.77
CA VAL A 420 3.02 -19.92 -20.07
C VAL A 420 1.62 -19.86 -20.68
N THR A 421 0.62 -19.98 -19.82
CA THR A 421 -0.80 -19.86 -20.17
C THR A 421 -1.24 -18.40 -20.02
N LEU A 422 -1.87 -17.83 -21.05
CA LEU A 422 -2.54 -16.53 -20.96
C LEU A 422 -4.00 -16.73 -20.60
N ALA A 423 -4.44 -16.24 -19.43
CA ALA A 423 -5.83 -16.36 -19.00
C ALA A 423 -6.14 -15.33 -17.91
N PRO A 424 -7.43 -14.98 -17.69
CA PRO A 424 -7.82 -14.32 -16.46
C PRO A 424 -7.45 -15.22 -15.28
N ASN A 425 -6.51 -14.74 -14.48
CA ASN A 425 -5.89 -15.53 -13.43
C ASN A 425 -6.64 -15.35 -12.11
N VAL A 426 -7.44 -16.34 -11.74
CA VAL A 426 -8.24 -16.34 -10.49
C VAL A 426 -7.98 -17.61 -9.71
N ILE A 427 -7.64 -17.47 -8.43
CA ILE A 427 -7.61 -18.58 -7.47
C ILE A 427 -8.77 -18.43 -6.49
N THR A 428 -9.31 -19.53 -6.00
CA THR A 428 -10.34 -19.53 -4.95
C THR A 428 -9.68 -19.77 -3.60
N VAL A 429 -10.12 -19.07 -2.56
CA VAL A 429 -9.76 -19.35 -1.16
C VAL A 429 -11.03 -19.37 -0.34
N GLU A 430 -11.13 -20.32 0.59
CA GLU A 430 -12.27 -20.41 1.49
C GLU A 430 -12.21 -19.32 2.56
N PHE A 431 -13.34 -18.67 2.80
CA PHE A 431 -13.46 -17.58 3.78
C PHE A 431 -13.09 -18.04 5.20
N ARG A 432 -12.31 -17.20 5.90
CA ARG A 432 -11.77 -17.42 7.26
C ARG A 432 -10.77 -18.56 7.40
N THR A 433 -10.20 -19.04 6.29
CA THR A 433 -9.07 -19.97 6.36
C THR A 433 -7.76 -19.23 6.62
N PHE A 434 -6.87 -19.88 7.37
CA PHE A 434 -5.53 -19.37 7.65
C PHE A 434 -4.54 -19.94 6.65
N VAL A 435 -3.95 -19.05 5.84
CA VAL A 435 -3.17 -19.42 4.65
C VAL A 435 -1.75 -18.90 4.77
N GLU A 436 -0.82 -19.72 4.30
CA GLU A 436 0.58 -19.35 4.14
C GLU A 436 0.87 -19.15 2.64
N VAL A 437 1.35 -17.96 2.26
CA VAL A 437 1.74 -17.66 0.88
C VAL A 437 3.25 -17.44 0.82
N ILE A 438 3.93 -18.19 -0.04
CA ILE A 438 5.38 -18.18 -0.19
C ILE A 438 5.69 -17.61 -1.56
N PHE A 439 6.47 -16.54 -1.60
CA PHE A 439 7.01 -16.00 -2.84
C PHE A 439 8.44 -16.47 -3.01
N GLU A 440 8.73 -17.18 -4.09
CA GLU A 440 10.08 -17.56 -4.48
C GLU A 440 10.62 -16.65 -5.58
N ASN A 441 11.80 -16.10 -5.36
CA ASN A 441 12.48 -15.25 -6.32
C ASN A 441 13.77 -15.93 -6.84
N PRO A 442 13.69 -16.68 -7.95
CA PRO A 442 14.87 -17.25 -8.59
C PRO A 442 15.68 -16.21 -9.37
N GLU A 443 15.26 -14.95 -9.46
CA GLU A 443 15.91 -13.92 -10.27
C GLU A 443 17.04 -13.20 -9.53
N LYS A 444 17.76 -12.34 -10.27
CA LYS A 444 18.85 -11.50 -9.74
C LYS A 444 18.36 -10.13 -9.23
N GLN A 445 17.08 -9.81 -9.45
CA GLN A 445 16.47 -8.54 -9.04
C GLN A 445 15.42 -8.80 -7.96
N PRO A 446 15.29 -7.91 -6.97
CA PRO A 446 14.23 -8.01 -5.98
C PRO A 446 12.86 -7.91 -6.65
N GLN A 447 11.87 -8.60 -6.08
CA GLN A 447 10.46 -8.51 -6.45
C GLN A 447 9.69 -7.81 -5.36
N PHE A 448 8.54 -7.24 -5.70
CA PHE A 448 7.66 -6.54 -4.77
C PHE A 448 6.23 -6.97 -5.05
N TYR A 449 5.50 -7.39 -4.03
CA TYR A 449 4.12 -7.81 -4.12
C TYR A 449 3.22 -7.00 -3.20
N HIS A 450 1.99 -6.82 -3.64
CA HIS A 450 0.92 -6.18 -2.88
C HIS A 450 -0.33 -7.04 -2.94
N LEU A 451 -1.02 -7.16 -1.81
CA LEU A 451 -2.33 -7.82 -1.71
C LEU A 451 -3.37 -6.78 -1.28
N ASP A 452 -4.32 -6.49 -2.17
CA ASP A 452 -5.42 -5.58 -1.85
C ASP A 452 -6.37 -6.22 -0.82
N GLY A 453 -7.05 -5.39 -0.03
CA GLY A 453 -8.08 -5.83 0.90
C GLY A 453 -7.58 -6.46 2.20
N TYR A 454 -6.27 -6.71 2.31
CA TYR A 454 -5.68 -7.44 3.43
C TYR A 454 -4.42 -6.79 3.97
N SER A 455 -4.17 -7.06 5.25
CA SER A 455 -2.84 -7.00 5.83
C SER A 455 -2.41 -8.42 6.23
N PHE A 456 -1.12 -8.70 6.17
CA PHE A 456 -0.53 -10.00 6.44
C PHE A 456 0.72 -9.88 7.32
N PHE A 457 1.12 -10.99 7.94
CA PHE A 457 2.32 -11.12 8.75
C PHE A 457 3.46 -11.73 7.94
N PRO A 458 4.53 -10.99 7.64
CA PRO A 458 5.70 -11.56 6.98
C PRO A 458 6.44 -12.52 7.91
N ALA A 459 6.43 -13.80 7.56
CA ALA A 459 7.14 -14.85 8.27
C ALA A 459 8.53 -15.06 7.65
N GLY A 460 9.53 -14.36 8.18
CA GLY A 460 10.94 -14.57 7.80
C GLY A 460 11.65 -15.55 8.71
N TYR A 461 12.77 -16.07 8.22
CA TYR A 461 13.74 -16.86 8.98
C TYR A 461 14.17 -16.09 10.25
N PHE A 462 14.47 -16.81 11.32
CA PHE A 462 14.95 -16.38 12.62
C PHE A 462 16.02 -17.40 13.01
N ILE A 463 17.29 -16.98 13.08
CA ILE A 463 18.28 -17.70 13.89
C ILE A 463 18.13 -17.17 15.31
N SER A 464 17.53 -17.98 16.16
CA SER A 464 17.94 -18.07 17.56
C SER A 464 19.28 -18.81 17.57
N LEU A 465 20.35 -18.12 17.93
CA LEU A 465 21.49 -18.81 18.53
C LEU A 465 21.43 -18.47 20.02
N LEU A 466 21.17 -19.50 20.82
CA LEU A 466 21.57 -19.68 22.22
C LEU A 466 22.21 -18.44 22.87
N CYS A 467 21.42 -17.59 23.51
CA CYS A 467 21.91 -16.72 24.57
C CYS A 467 21.46 -17.31 25.92
N ASN A 468 21.95 -18.52 26.23
CA ASN A 468 21.83 -19.08 27.56
C ASN A 468 23.01 -20.02 27.82
N SER A 469 24.19 -19.47 28.15
CA SER A 469 25.25 -20.10 28.98
C SER A 469 26.64 -19.41 28.98
N TYR A 470 26.87 -18.27 28.30
CA TYR A 470 28.23 -17.67 28.23
C TYR A 470 28.34 -16.20 28.68
N LEU A 471 27.52 -15.77 29.63
CA LEU A 471 27.57 -14.40 30.20
C LEU A 471 27.85 -14.41 31.71
N LEU A 472 28.69 -15.34 32.17
CA LEU A 472 29.19 -15.39 33.56
C LEU A 472 30.71 -15.65 33.69
N ALA A 473 31.48 -15.55 32.61
CA ALA A 473 32.93 -15.65 32.72
C ALA A 473 33.59 -14.55 31.88
N HIS A 474 34.32 -13.68 32.57
CA HIS A 474 35.23 -12.63 32.07
C HIS A 474 34.61 -11.26 31.84
N GLY A 475 34.70 -10.43 32.89
CA GLY A 475 34.71 -8.98 32.75
C GLY A 475 36.02 -8.52 32.10
N SER A 476 35.90 -7.77 31.01
CA SER A 476 36.74 -6.63 30.62
C SER A 476 36.38 -6.21 29.19
N ASP A 477 36.12 -4.91 29.06
CA ASP A 477 36.37 -4.07 27.89
C ASP A 477 36.08 -4.63 26.48
N LEU A 478 34.85 -4.43 25.98
CA LEU A 478 34.52 -4.53 24.55
C LEU A 478 33.30 -3.66 24.22
N THR A 479 33.55 -2.36 24.08
CA THR A 479 32.63 -1.46 23.37
C THR A 479 32.73 -1.72 21.86
N ARG A 480 31.57 -1.80 21.20
CA ARG A 480 31.38 -2.06 19.75
C ARG A 480 31.73 -3.48 19.30
N HIS A 481 30.74 -4.36 19.30
CA HIS A 481 30.42 -5.36 18.26
C HIS A 481 29.24 -6.18 18.80
N LEU A 482 28.03 -5.58 18.78
CA LEU A 482 26.82 -6.34 19.08
C LEU A 482 26.54 -7.25 17.87
N LEU A 483 26.74 -8.56 18.05
CA LEU A 483 26.36 -9.61 17.12
C LEU A 483 24.86 -9.54 16.84
N ILE A 484 24.48 -9.00 15.69
CA ILE A 484 23.10 -8.99 15.19
C ILE A 484 22.77 -10.41 14.71
N MET A 485 22.04 -11.13 15.56
CA MET A 485 21.50 -12.47 15.29
C MET A 485 20.50 -12.44 14.13
N GLY A 486 20.72 -13.32 13.15
CA GLY A 486 20.21 -13.15 11.79
C GLY A 486 18.84 -13.77 11.51
N SER A 487 17.90 -12.95 11.05
CA SER A 487 16.61 -13.37 10.49
C SER A 487 16.58 -13.29 8.95
N ARG A 488 17.02 -14.29 8.17
CA ARG A 488 17.04 -14.22 6.68
C ARG A 488 15.63 -14.17 6.00
N MET A 489 15.52 -13.55 4.82
CA MET A 489 14.67 -14.17 3.79
C MET A 489 15.40 -15.45 3.41
N GLY A 490 14.75 -16.61 3.46
CA GLY A 490 15.51 -17.85 3.34
C GLY A 490 16.24 -17.91 2.00
N PRO A 491 17.55 -18.17 1.99
CA PRO A 491 18.29 -18.30 0.74
C PRO A 491 17.80 -19.54 -0.02
N GLY A 492 17.84 -19.47 -1.35
CA GLY A 492 17.46 -20.60 -2.19
C GLY A 492 15.94 -20.81 -2.25
N LYS A 493 15.52 -22.08 -2.29
CA LYS A 493 14.11 -22.49 -2.34
C LYS A 493 13.56 -22.67 -0.93
N TRP A 494 12.26 -22.42 -0.78
CA TRP A 494 11.56 -22.68 0.46
C TRP A 494 11.31 -24.19 0.64
N THR A 495 11.40 -24.65 1.87
CA THR A 495 11.01 -26.01 2.27
C THR A 495 10.16 -25.95 3.54
N PRO A 496 9.29 -26.94 3.81
CA PRO A 496 8.45 -26.97 5.02
C PRO A 496 9.23 -26.81 6.33
N GLU A 497 10.48 -27.28 6.40
CA GLU A 497 11.35 -27.14 7.57
C GLU A 497 11.68 -25.67 7.89
N SER A 498 11.49 -24.76 6.94
CA SER A 498 11.71 -23.33 7.11
C SER A 498 10.78 -22.70 8.15
N ARG A 499 9.60 -23.29 8.40
CA ARG A 499 8.65 -22.84 9.41
C ARG A 499 9.21 -22.85 10.82
N LYS A 500 10.16 -23.75 11.12
CA LYS A 500 10.87 -23.81 12.41
C LYS A 500 11.63 -22.53 12.76
N ARG A 501 11.83 -21.67 11.77
CA ARG A 501 12.59 -20.43 11.88
C ARG A 501 11.70 -19.22 11.68
N TYR A 502 10.38 -19.32 11.69
CA TYR A 502 9.57 -18.12 11.49
C TYR A 502 9.64 -17.18 12.69
N ASN A 503 9.73 -15.88 12.43
CA ASN A 503 9.31 -14.91 13.43
C ASN A 503 7.77 -14.96 13.54
N LEU A 504 7.30 -15.63 14.59
CA LEU A 504 5.87 -15.79 14.89
C LEU A 504 5.40 -14.93 16.08
N LEU A 505 6.28 -14.04 16.56
CA LEU A 505 6.03 -13.24 17.76
C LEU A 505 5.63 -11.81 17.40
N ASP A 506 6.50 -11.10 16.69
CA ASP A 506 6.41 -9.64 16.53
C ASP A 506 6.70 -9.16 15.10
N ALA A 507 6.43 -10.00 14.10
CA ALA A 507 6.41 -9.60 12.71
C ALA A 507 5.41 -8.45 12.50
N VAL A 508 5.86 -7.36 11.87
CA VAL A 508 5.02 -6.20 11.61
C VAL A 508 3.98 -6.54 10.55
N SER A 509 2.71 -6.23 10.81
CA SER A 509 1.62 -6.38 9.84
C SER A 509 1.77 -5.40 8.68
N ARG A 510 1.61 -5.88 7.43
CA ARG A 510 1.86 -5.11 6.20
C ARG A 510 0.91 -5.52 5.08
N HIS A 511 0.81 -4.70 4.03
CA HIS A 511 0.09 -5.03 2.79
C HIS A 511 1.01 -5.16 1.56
N ALA A 512 2.29 -4.79 1.71
CA ALA A 512 3.30 -4.90 0.66
C ALA A 512 4.58 -5.59 1.17
N ILE A 513 5.15 -6.46 0.34
CA ILE A 513 6.33 -7.26 0.70
C ILE A 513 7.33 -7.36 -0.44
N GLN A 514 8.61 -7.23 -0.12
CA GLN A 514 9.72 -7.46 -1.03
C GLN A 514 10.21 -8.91 -0.96
N VAL A 515 10.82 -9.41 -2.03
CA VAL A 515 11.47 -10.73 -2.08
C VAL A 515 12.85 -10.54 -2.71
N TYR A 516 13.91 -10.70 -1.92
CA TYR A 516 15.27 -10.44 -2.39
C TYR A 516 15.74 -11.45 -3.45
N PRO A 517 16.77 -11.11 -4.24
CA PRO A 517 17.33 -12.02 -5.23
C PRO A 517 17.72 -13.38 -4.65
N LYS A 518 17.40 -14.47 -5.36
CA LYS A 518 17.77 -15.86 -4.98
C LYS A 518 17.30 -16.25 -3.58
N SER A 519 16.12 -15.79 -3.19
CA SER A 519 15.55 -16.03 -1.87
C SER A 519 14.03 -16.20 -1.94
N TRP A 520 13.43 -16.51 -0.81
CA TRP A 520 11.98 -16.58 -0.65
C TRP A 520 11.48 -15.71 0.50
N THR A 521 10.20 -15.41 0.49
CA THR A 521 9.49 -14.75 1.60
C THR A 521 8.15 -15.41 1.83
N ALA A 522 7.85 -15.76 3.07
CA ALA A 522 6.53 -16.26 3.44
C ALA A 522 5.71 -15.13 4.08
N ILE A 523 4.42 -15.10 3.80
CA ILE A 523 3.44 -14.27 4.48
C ILE A 523 2.34 -15.18 5.03
N MET A 524 1.76 -14.79 6.16
CA MET A 524 0.69 -15.52 6.84
C MET A 524 -0.48 -14.58 7.06
N LEU A 525 -1.69 -15.03 6.75
CA LEU A 525 -2.91 -14.24 6.89
C LEU A 525 -4.15 -15.12 6.98
N THR A 526 -5.20 -14.56 7.57
CA THR A 526 -6.54 -15.15 7.49
C THR A 526 -7.29 -14.48 6.35
N PHE A 527 -7.92 -15.25 5.46
CA PHE A 527 -8.77 -14.70 4.40
C PHE A 527 -10.17 -14.38 4.94
N ASP A 528 -10.28 -13.36 5.79
CA ASP A 528 -11.49 -12.95 6.53
C ASP A 528 -12.27 -11.77 5.93
N ASN A 529 -11.92 -11.34 4.71
CA ASN A 529 -12.58 -10.30 3.95
C ASN A 529 -13.16 -10.87 2.64
N ALA A 530 -14.44 -11.24 2.61
CA ALA A 530 -15.02 -11.89 1.44
C ALA A 530 -15.08 -10.95 0.21
N GLY A 531 -14.93 -11.53 -0.98
CA GLY A 531 -14.95 -10.80 -2.25
C GLY A 531 -13.77 -11.15 -3.18
N MET A 532 -13.47 -10.25 -4.11
CA MET A 532 -12.44 -10.45 -5.14
C MET A 532 -11.28 -9.48 -4.89
N TRP A 533 -10.07 -10.00 -4.68
CA TRP A 533 -8.91 -9.21 -4.25
C TRP A 533 -7.69 -9.46 -5.11
N ASN A 534 -6.95 -8.42 -5.49
CA ASN A 534 -5.80 -8.56 -6.37
C ASN A 534 -4.50 -8.80 -5.59
N LEU A 535 -3.76 -9.82 -6.01
CA LEU A 535 -2.35 -10.00 -5.67
C LEU A 535 -1.52 -9.66 -6.91
N ARG A 536 -0.65 -8.66 -6.80
CA ARG A 536 0.12 -8.15 -7.96
C ARG A 536 1.56 -7.88 -7.64
N SER A 537 2.37 -7.82 -8.69
CA SER A 537 3.65 -7.13 -8.62
C SER A 537 3.47 -5.61 -8.54
N GLU A 538 4.25 -4.96 -7.68
CA GLU A 538 4.39 -3.49 -7.68
C GLU A 538 5.42 -3.01 -8.73
N LEU A 539 6.15 -3.93 -9.39
CA LEU A 539 6.92 -3.61 -10.59
C LEU A 539 5.94 -3.48 -11.77
N TRP A 540 5.70 -2.25 -12.20
CA TRP A 540 4.57 -1.94 -13.07
C TRP A 540 4.68 -2.55 -14.47
N GLU A 541 5.90 -2.63 -15.02
CA GLU A 541 6.20 -3.38 -16.25
C GLU A 541 5.72 -4.84 -16.16
N ARG A 542 5.95 -5.49 -15.02
CA ARG A 542 5.57 -6.89 -14.83
C ARG A 542 4.08 -7.04 -14.64
N ARG A 543 3.46 -6.15 -13.85
CA ARG A 543 2.01 -6.08 -13.68
C ARG A 543 1.30 -5.93 -15.02
N TYR A 544 1.70 -4.93 -15.82
CA TYR A 544 1.16 -4.66 -17.16
C TYR A 544 1.27 -5.87 -18.09
N LEU A 545 2.36 -6.64 -17.95
CA LEU A 545 2.64 -7.83 -18.73
C LEU A 545 2.14 -9.14 -18.08
N GLY A 546 1.24 -9.05 -17.08
CA GLY A 546 0.44 -10.16 -16.57
C GLY A 546 0.88 -10.77 -15.24
N GLN A 547 1.85 -10.19 -14.53
CA GLN A 547 2.28 -10.68 -13.21
C GLN A 547 1.35 -10.23 -12.08
N GLN A 548 0.13 -10.75 -12.12
CA GLN A 548 -0.91 -10.54 -11.13
C GLN A 548 -1.89 -11.71 -11.15
N LEU A 549 -2.71 -11.81 -10.12
CA LEU A 549 -3.86 -12.69 -10.06
C LEU A 549 -4.92 -12.08 -9.15
N TYR A 550 -6.12 -12.64 -9.20
CA TYR A 550 -7.18 -12.32 -8.26
C TYR A 550 -7.48 -13.52 -7.37
N ILE A 551 -7.79 -13.23 -6.12
CA ILE A 551 -8.19 -14.19 -5.10
C ILE A 551 -9.68 -13.99 -4.88
N SER A 552 -10.47 -14.96 -5.29
CA SER A 552 -11.89 -15.05 -4.98
C SER A 552 -12.05 -15.69 -3.60
N VAL A 553 -12.45 -14.89 -2.63
CA VAL A 553 -12.66 -15.29 -1.24
C VAL A 553 -14.16 -15.50 -1.06
N GLN A 554 -14.58 -16.76 -1.18
CA GLN A 554 -15.99 -17.12 -1.23
C GLN A 554 -16.51 -17.38 0.18
N SER A 555 -17.56 -16.66 0.59
CA SER A 555 -18.34 -16.99 1.79
C SER A 555 -19.47 -17.94 1.42
N PRO A 556 -19.52 -19.17 1.98
CA PRO A 556 -20.62 -20.11 1.75
C PRO A 556 -21.98 -19.56 2.17
N ALA A 557 -22.00 -18.63 3.14
CA ALA A 557 -23.23 -18.07 3.69
C ALA A 557 -23.90 -17.03 2.77
N ARG A 558 -23.18 -16.45 1.79
CA ARG A 558 -23.62 -15.32 0.95
C ARG A 558 -24.41 -14.27 1.75
N SER A 559 -23.80 -13.77 2.83
CA SER A 559 -24.45 -12.88 3.79
C SER A 559 -23.87 -11.48 3.80
N LEU A 560 -24.74 -10.50 4.07
CA LEU A 560 -24.36 -9.11 4.33
C LEU A 560 -23.38 -8.95 5.50
N ARG A 561 -23.24 -9.96 6.37
CA ARG A 561 -22.20 -9.97 7.41
C ARG A 561 -20.80 -10.05 6.82
N ASP A 562 -20.63 -10.76 5.72
CA ASP A 562 -19.32 -11.14 5.17
C ASP A 562 -18.93 -10.28 3.97
N GLU A 563 -19.89 -9.90 3.10
CA GLU A 563 -19.65 -9.05 1.93
C GLU A 563 -20.87 -8.13 1.68
N TYR A 564 -20.65 -6.89 1.23
CA TYR A 564 -21.73 -6.01 0.81
C TYR A 564 -22.30 -6.39 -0.56
N ASN A 565 -23.61 -6.14 -0.72
CA ASN A 565 -24.28 -6.23 -2.02
C ASN A 565 -23.66 -5.27 -3.04
N LEU A 566 -23.83 -5.61 -4.33
CA LEU A 566 -23.54 -4.72 -5.44
C LEU A 566 -24.26 -3.38 -5.22
N PRO A 567 -23.53 -2.28 -4.96
CA PRO A 567 -24.15 -0.97 -4.77
C PRO A 567 -24.85 -0.50 -6.05
N ASP A 568 -25.96 0.22 -5.92
CA ASP A 568 -26.69 0.75 -7.08
C ASP A 568 -25.89 1.76 -7.90
N THR A 569 -24.87 2.36 -7.30
CA THR A 569 -23.96 3.31 -7.94
C THR A 569 -22.84 2.64 -8.73
N VAL A 570 -22.65 1.32 -8.63
CA VAL A 570 -21.58 0.61 -9.36
C VAL A 570 -21.88 0.60 -10.85
N LEU A 571 -20.87 0.95 -11.64
CA LEU A 571 -20.91 0.88 -13.10
C LEU A 571 -20.93 -0.57 -13.57
N LEU A 572 -21.87 -0.90 -14.45
CA LEU A 572 -21.92 -2.19 -15.15
C LEU A 572 -21.41 -2.04 -16.58
N CYS A 573 -20.70 -3.04 -17.08
CA CYS A 573 -20.08 -3.05 -18.41
C CYS A 573 -19.95 -4.47 -18.96
N GLY A 574 -19.66 -4.59 -20.26
CA GLY A 574 -19.45 -5.87 -20.93
C GLY A 574 -20.66 -6.81 -20.83
N ALA A 575 -20.40 -8.08 -20.53
CA ALA A 575 -21.40 -9.16 -20.58
C ALA A 575 -22.52 -9.03 -19.54
N VAL A 576 -22.33 -8.24 -18.48
CA VAL A 576 -23.34 -8.07 -17.42
C VAL A 576 -24.16 -6.80 -17.57
N ALA A 577 -23.83 -5.91 -18.52
CA ALA A 577 -24.43 -4.58 -18.64
C ALA A 577 -25.96 -4.63 -18.83
N THR A 578 -26.47 -5.66 -19.50
CA THR A 578 -27.90 -5.84 -19.81
C THR A 578 -28.55 -6.96 -19.01
N LEU A 579 -27.82 -7.63 -18.13
CA LEU A 579 -28.36 -8.72 -17.32
C LEU A 579 -29.16 -8.16 -16.14
N PRO A 580 -30.23 -8.85 -15.71
CA PRO A 580 -30.92 -8.50 -14.47
C PRO A 580 -29.97 -8.66 -13.28
N LYS A 581 -30.03 -7.72 -12.33
CA LYS A 581 -29.24 -7.82 -11.09
C LYS A 581 -29.62 -9.10 -10.34
N PRO A 582 -28.64 -9.91 -9.90
CA PRO A 582 -28.89 -11.05 -9.03
C PRO A 582 -29.58 -10.64 -7.72
N PRO A 583 -30.26 -11.56 -7.04
CA PRO A 583 -30.79 -11.31 -5.71
C PRO A 583 -29.70 -10.83 -4.74
N PRO A 584 -29.99 -9.82 -3.90
CA PRO A 584 -29.06 -9.39 -2.87
C PRO A 584 -28.79 -10.51 -1.86
N TYR A 585 -27.60 -10.49 -1.28
CA TYR A 585 -27.24 -11.23 -0.09
C TYR A 585 -28.16 -10.86 1.06
N THR A 586 -28.45 -11.85 1.90
CA THR A 586 -29.35 -11.76 3.06
C THR A 586 -28.63 -11.69 4.39
#